data_AF-A0AAD5V2A9-F1
#
_entry.id   AF-A0AAD5V2A9-F1
#
_cell.length_a   1.000
_cell.length_b   1.000
_cell.length_c   1.000
_cell.angle_alpha   90.00
_cell.angle_beta   90.00
_cell.angle_gamma   90.00
#
_symmetry.space_group_name_H-M   'P 1'
#
loop_
_entity.id
_entity.type
_entity.pdbx_description
1 polymer ?
#
loop_
_entity_poly.entity_id
_entity_poly.type
_entity_poly.pdbx_seq_one_letter_code
_entity_poly.pdbx_strand_id
1 'polypeptide(L)'
;MPQPAHLPLHVEEHQPKDVELNELGNLKDALEPFAKLISRSGSRVRLHCTVPTFCPSSDHHLYRDLHDLQALRTRSLLFVHDLVEELRACGVAASYRLQPSCTPLCLVCALPPELDANKVKAAAVAAVENANLQLKEKALLADLQDALALVIT
;
A
#
# COMPACT_ATOMS: atom_id res chain seq x y z
N MET A 1 39.66 -21.11 33.51
CA MET A 1 38.55 -21.42 32.59
C MET A 1 37.55 -20.28 32.67
N PRO A 2 37.49 -19.36 31.70
CA PRO A 2 36.60 -18.19 31.78
C PRO A 2 35.19 -18.58 31.34
N GLN A 3 34.18 -18.14 32.11
CA GLN A 3 32.75 -18.27 31.81
C GLN A 3 32.37 -17.37 30.63
N PRO A 4 31.49 -17.82 29.71
CA PRO A 4 30.99 -16.98 28.63
C PRO A 4 29.99 -15.96 29.20
N ALA A 5 30.29 -14.68 29.00
CA ALA A 5 29.35 -13.59 29.26
C ALA A 5 28.20 -13.66 28.25
N HIS A 6 27.04 -14.14 28.69
CA HIS A 6 25.81 -13.99 27.92
C HIS A 6 25.38 -12.52 28.00
N LEU A 7 25.66 -11.78 26.93
CA LEU A 7 25.02 -10.49 26.68
C LEU A 7 23.52 -10.76 26.47
N PRO A 8 22.62 -10.17 27.26
CA PRO A 8 21.22 -10.15 26.88
C PRO A 8 21.11 -9.21 25.67
N LEU A 9 21.02 -9.79 24.48
CA LEU A 9 20.44 -9.11 23.33
C LEU A 9 19.00 -8.78 23.73
N HIS A 10 18.81 -7.56 24.24
CA HIS A 10 17.51 -6.92 24.31
C HIS A 10 17.09 -6.74 22.85
N VAL A 11 16.49 -7.78 22.28
CA VAL A 11 15.66 -7.63 21.10
C VAL A 11 14.52 -6.79 21.61
N GLU A 12 14.57 -5.48 21.37
CA GLU A 12 13.40 -4.65 21.45
C GLU A 12 12.39 -5.27 20.48
N GLU A 13 11.50 -6.10 21.01
CA GLU A 13 10.22 -6.41 20.40
C GLU A 13 9.52 -5.06 20.23
N HIS A 14 9.81 -4.40 19.12
CA HIS A 14 8.94 -3.39 18.57
C HIS A 14 7.63 -4.12 18.31
N GLN A 15 6.70 -4.04 19.28
CA GLN A 15 5.31 -4.36 19.04
C GLN A 15 4.92 -3.65 17.74
N PRO A 16 4.44 -4.36 16.71
CA PRO A 16 3.92 -3.69 15.54
C PRO A 16 2.74 -2.86 16.03
N LYS A 17 2.90 -1.55 16.09
CA LYS A 17 1.75 -0.64 16.27
C LYS A 17 0.76 -1.00 15.17
N ASP A 18 -0.46 -1.33 15.57
CA ASP A 18 -1.53 -1.64 14.64
C ASP A 18 -1.66 -0.51 13.62
N VAL A 19 -1.34 -0.82 12.37
CA VAL A 19 -1.56 0.09 11.25
C VAL A 19 -3.07 0.21 11.08
N GLU A 20 -3.61 1.41 11.28
CA GLU A 20 -5.04 1.64 11.12
C GLU A 20 -5.41 1.59 9.62
N LEU A 21 -6.29 0.65 9.28
CA LEU A 21 -6.89 0.53 7.96
C LEU A 21 -8.27 1.20 7.96
N ASN A 22 -8.39 2.28 7.20
CA ASN A 22 -9.63 3.01 7.01
C ASN A 22 -10.23 2.67 5.64
N GLU A 23 -11.45 2.15 5.58
CA GLU A 23 -12.13 1.89 4.31
C GLU A 23 -12.57 3.23 3.67
N LEU A 24 -12.11 3.48 2.44
CA LEU A 24 -12.51 4.65 1.63
C LEU A 24 -13.62 4.33 0.63
N GLY A 25 -14.23 3.15 0.73
CA GLY A 25 -15.27 2.66 -0.18
C GLY A 25 -14.67 1.95 -1.40
N ASN A 26 -15.24 2.20 -2.57
CA ASN A 26 -14.70 1.69 -3.83
C ASN A 26 -13.61 2.64 -4.38
N LEU A 27 -12.92 2.24 -5.46
CA LEU A 27 -11.83 3.03 -6.04
C LEU A 27 -12.26 4.43 -6.49
N LYS A 28 -13.49 4.56 -6.99
CA LYS A 28 -14.00 5.85 -7.47
C LYS A 28 -14.22 6.81 -6.30
N ASP A 29 -14.79 6.29 -5.21
CA ASP A 29 -15.05 7.08 -4.00
C ASP A 29 -13.75 7.45 -3.27
N ALA A 30 -12.71 6.61 -3.38
CA ALA A 30 -11.41 6.82 -2.74
C ALA A 30 -10.50 7.82 -3.46
N LEU A 31 -10.76 8.12 -4.74
CA LEU A 31 -9.89 8.95 -5.57
C LEU A 31 -9.72 10.37 -5.00
N GLU A 32 -10.83 11.09 -4.85
CA GLU A 32 -10.81 12.47 -4.34
C GLU A 32 -10.27 12.58 -2.90
N PRO A 33 -10.75 11.77 -1.92
CA PRO A 33 -10.22 11.82 -0.57
C PRO A 33 -8.72 11.57 -0.52
N PHE A 34 -8.24 10.58 -1.26
CA PHE A 34 -6.81 10.25 -1.28
C PHE A 34 -5.98 11.36 -1.94
N ALA A 35 -6.43 11.91 -3.07
CA ALA A 35 -5.79 13.06 -3.72
C ALA A 35 -5.71 14.28 -2.79
N LYS A 36 -6.78 14.59 -2.05
CA LYS A 36 -6.82 15.68 -1.05
C LYS A 36 -5.82 15.46 0.07
N LEU A 37 -5.69 14.24 0.58
CA LEU A 37 -4.72 13.91 1.63
C LEU A 37 -3.27 14.10 1.15
N ILE A 38 -2.95 13.61 -0.05
CA ILE A 38 -1.62 13.78 -0.65
C ILE A 38 -1.32 15.27 -0.89
N SER A 39 -2.28 16.03 -1.41
CA SER A 39 -2.09 17.44 -1.75
C SER A 39 -1.79 18.32 -0.54
N ARG A 40 -2.22 17.92 0.67
CA ARG A 40 -1.87 18.61 1.92
C ARG A 40 -0.41 18.45 2.30
N SER A 41 0.26 17.42 1.78
CA SER A 41 1.62 17.04 2.17
C SER A 41 2.70 17.74 1.33
N GLY A 42 2.34 18.40 0.22
CA GLY A 42 3.28 19.19 -0.57
C GLY A 42 2.88 19.39 -2.02
N SER A 43 3.70 20.14 -2.77
CA SER A 43 3.46 20.51 -4.17
C SER A 43 4.02 19.52 -5.19
N ARG A 44 4.77 18.50 -4.76
CA ARG A 44 5.34 17.47 -5.63
C ARG A 44 5.26 16.12 -4.96
N VAL A 45 4.81 15.11 -5.69
CA VAL A 45 4.71 13.73 -5.19
C VAL A 45 5.20 12.74 -6.24
N ARG A 46 5.87 11.69 -5.75
CA ARG A 46 6.17 10.49 -6.53
C ARG A 46 5.43 9.32 -5.89
N LEU A 47 4.44 8.80 -6.59
CA LEU A 47 3.69 7.64 -6.17
C LEU A 47 4.50 6.36 -6.43
N HIS A 48 4.53 5.48 -5.46
CA HIS A 48 5.09 4.14 -5.58
C HIS A 48 3.94 3.15 -5.64
N CYS A 49 3.75 2.54 -6.81
CA CYS A 49 2.61 1.68 -7.07
C CYS A 49 3.08 0.25 -7.33
N THR A 50 2.43 -0.73 -6.70
CA THR A 50 2.72 -2.14 -6.95
C THR A 50 1.73 -2.75 -7.93
N VAL A 51 2.21 -3.52 -8.90
CA VAL A 51 1.37 -4.26 -9.83
C VAL A 51 1.48 -5.75 -9.51
N PRO A 52 0.39 -6.44 -9.17
CA PRO A 52 0.44 -7.84 -8.78
C PRO A 52 0.78 -8.71 -9.99
N THR A 53 1.95 -9.35 -10.03
CA THR A 53 2.45 -10.14 -11.18
C THR A 53 2.15 -11.63 -11.07
N PHE A 54 2.00 -12.16 -9.86
CA PHE A 54 1.76 -13.57 -9.61
C PHE A 54 1.08 -13.75 -8.24
N CYS A 55 0.23 -14.77 -8.12
CA CYS A 55 -0.38 -15.18 -6.85
C CYS A 55 -0.01 -16.65 -6.60
N PRO A 56 0.89 -16.96 -5.65
CA PRO A 56 1.09 -18.35 -5.23
C PRO A 56 -0.14 -18.78 -4.43
N SER A 57 -1.08 -19.48 -5.08
CA SER A 57 -2.27 -20.08 -4.46
C SER A 57 -1.86 -21.08 -3.38
N SER A 58 -2.35 -20.98 -2.14
CA SER A 58 -3.53 -21.77 -1.73
C SER A 58 -4.42 -21.14 -0.65
N ASP A 59 -3.99 -20.09 0.06
CA ASP A 59 -4.71 -19.60 1.26
C ASP A 59 -5.53 -18.31 1.04
N HIS A 60 -5.38 -17.64 -0.10
CA HIS A 60 -6.15 -16.42 -0.41
C HIS A 60 -7.32 -16.71 -1.34
N HIS A 61 -8.50 -16.93 -0.77
CA HIS A 61 -9.77 -17.08 -1.50
C HIS A 61 -10.24 -15.83 -2.27
N LEU A 62 -9.49 -14.72 -2.21
CA LEU A 62 -9.90 -13.43 -2.75
C LEU A 62 -9.84 -13.34 -4.29
N TYR A 63 -8.92 -14.06 -4.94
CA TYR A 63 -8.75 -14.07 -6.39
C TYR A 63 -8.79 -15.50 -6.90
N ARG A 64 -9.94 -15.86 -7.50
CA ARG A 64 -10.26 -17.25 -7.82
C ARG A 64 -9.59 -17.70 -9.13
N ASP A 65 -9.29 -16.77 -10.03
CA ASP A 65 -8.68 -17.05 -11.32
C ASP A 65 -7.81 -15.89 -11.86
N LEU A 66 -7.20 -16.12 -13.04
CA LEU A 66 -6.41 -15.12 -13.75
C LEU A 66 -7.22 -13.90 -14.22
N HIS A 67 -8.54 -14.04 -14.38
CA HIS A 67 -9.41 -12.92 -14.76
C HIS A 67 -9.56 -11.93 -13.62
N ASP A 68 -9.77 -12.41 -12.39
CA ASP A 68 -9.82 -11.56 -11.20
C ASP A 68 -8.52 -10.76 -11.03
N LEU A 69 -7.37 -11.41 -11.22
CA LEU A 69 -6.06 -10.75 -11.16
C LEU A 69 -5.89 -9.69 -12.28
N GLN A 70 -6.33 -10.00 -13.50
CA GLN A 70 -6.27 -9.06 -14.61
C GLN A 70 -7.23 -7.88 -14.42
N ALA A 71 -8.40 -8.12 -13.84
CA ALA A 71 -9.35 -7.07 -13.48
C ALA A 71 -8.75 -6.14 -12.41
N LEU A 72 -8.11 -6.70 -11.37
CA LEU A 72 -7.41 -5.92 -10.34
C LEU A 72 -6.31 -5.06 -10.97
N ARG A 73 -5.46 -5.63 -11.84
CA ARG A 73 -4.41 -4.88 -12.54
C ARG A 73 -4.97 -3.70 -13.33
N THR A 74 -6.02 -3.97 -14.11
CA THR A 74 -6.67 -2.95 -14.94
C THR A 74 -7.22 -1.82 -14.06
N ARG A 75 -8.01 -2.15 -13.03
CA ARG A 75 -8.58 -1.17 -12.09
C ARG A 75 -7.50 -0.36 -11.38
N SER A 76 -6.42 -1.02 -10.96
CA SER A 76 -5.30 -0.37 -10.28
C SER A 76 -4.57 0.63 -11.17
N LEU A 77 -4.30 0.27 -12.42
CA LEU A 77 -3.60 1.15 -13.35
C LEU A 77 -4.45 2.36 -13.76
N LEU A 78 -5.76 2.15 -13.97
CA LEU A 78 -6.70 3.25 -14.21
C LEU A 78 -6.75 4.19 -13.01
N PHE A 79 -6.86 3.66 -11.79
CA PHE A 79 -6.85 4.49 -10.59
C PHE A 79 -5.57 5.31 -10.43
N VAL A 80 -4.39 4.70 -10.66
CA VAL A 80 -3.11 5.44 -10.61
C VAL A 80 -3.07 6.56 -11.64
N HIS A 81 -3.59 6.31 -12.84
CA HIS A 81 -3.69 7.31 -13.89
C HIS A 81 -4.58 8.48 -13.45
N ASP A 82 -5.82 8.18 -13.05
CA ASP A 82 -6.81 9.18 -12.64
C ASP A 82 -6.33 9.98 -11.42
N LEU A 83 -5.65 9.33 -10.47
CA LEU A 83 -5.08 9.99 -9.30
C LEU A 83 -4.00 11.00 -9.69
N VAL A 84 -3.14 10.66 -10.65
CA VAL A 84 -2.09 11.56 -11.13
C VAL A 84 -2.70 12.74 -11.88
N GLU A 85 -3.75 12.53 -12.66
CA GLU A 85 -4.48 13.62 -13.31
C GLU A 85 -5.15 14.55 -12.29
N GLU A 86 -5.85 13.99 -11.31
CA GLU A 86 -6.50 14.73 -10.23
C GLU A 86 -5.50 15.58 -9.43
N LEU A 87 -4.36 14.99 -9.06
CA LEU A 87 -3.28 15.70 -8.37
C LEU A 87 -2.73 16.85 -9.21
N ARG A 88 -2.52 16.63 -10.51
CA ARG A 88 -2.04 17.68 -11.44
C ARG A 88 -3.06 18.79 -11.62
N ALA A 89 -4.35 18.46 -11.69
CA ALA A 89 -5.43 19.44 -11.75
C ALA A 89 -5.45 20.34 -10.48
N CYS A 90 -5.07 19.77 -9.33
CA CYS A 90 -4.88 20.51 -8.07
C CYS A 90 -3.54 21.28 -7.98
N GLY A 91 -2.73 21.29 -9.04
CA GLY A 91 -1.43 21.98 -9.07
C GLY A 91 -0.28 21.20 -8.44
N VAL A 92 -0.47 19.91 -8.11
CA VAL A 92 0.59 19.04 -7.58
C VAL A 92 1.37 18.41 -8.73
N ALA A 93 2.69 18.59 -8.74
CA ALA A 93 3.58 17.93 -9.68
C ALA A 93 3.67 16.42 -9.35
N ALA A 94 2.77 15.63 -9.93
CA ALA A 94 2.66 14.20 -9.67
C ALA A 94 3.36 13.32 -10.74
N SER A 95 4.09 12.32 -10.27
CA SER A 95 4.70 11.24 -11.05
C SER A 95 4.46 9.90 -10.35
N TYR A 96 4.61 8.78 -11.06
CA TYR A 96 4.47 7.45 -10.46
C TYR A 96 5.55 6.47 -10.93
N ARG A 97 5.81 5.45 -10.13
CA ARG A 97 6.67 4.31 -10.45
C ARG A 97 5.89 3.03 -10.22
N LEU A 98 5.88 2.15 -11.23
CA LEU A 98 5.30 0.81 -11.13
C LEU A 98 6.38 -0.20 -10.70
N GLN A 99 6.03 -1.07 -9.76
CA GLN A 99 6.89 -2.18 -9.32
C GLN A 99 6.10 -3.49 -9.31
N PRO A 100 6.61 -4.58 -9.90
CA PRO A 100 6.04 -5.91 -9.75
C PRO A 100 5.88 -6.34 -8.29
N SER A 101 4.82 -7.07 -7.97
CA SER A 101 4.62 -7.69 -6.65
C SER A 101 4.12 -9.13 -6.78
N CYS A 102 4.62 -10.00 -5.91
CA CYS A 102 4.13 -11.37 -5.72
C CYS A 102 2.91 -11.46 -4.78
N THR A 103 2.39 -10.32 -4.33
CA THR A 103 1.19 -10.25 -3.48
C THR A 103 -0.04 -10.02 -4.34
N PRO A 104 -1.21 -10.56 -3.96
CA PRO A 104 -2.47 -10.34 -4.67
C PRO A 104 -3.11 -8.98 -4.33
N LEU A 105 -2.29 -7.96 -4.00
CA LEU A 105 -2.74 -6.63 -3.59
C LEU A 105 -2.04 -5.59 -4.45
N CYS A 106 -2.76 -4.52 -4.80
CA CYS A 106 -2.14 -3.33 -5.37
C CYS A 106 -2.01 -2.25 -4.29
N LEU A 107 -0.82 -1.70 -4.13
CA LEU A 107 -0.51 -0.65 -3.18
C LEU A 107 -0.15 0.61 -3.95
N VAL A 108 -0.68 1.76 -3.53
CA VAL A 108 -0.34 3.08 -4.05
C VAL A 108 0.14 3.92 -2.88
N CYS A 109 1.44 4.18 -2.80
CA CYS A 109 2.05 4.91 -1.68
C CYS A 109 2.50 6.30 -2.12
N ALA A 110 2.12 7.32 -1.37
CA ALA A 110 2.70 8.65 -1.47
C ALA A 110 3.84 8.75 -0.43
N LEU A 111 5.08 8.58 -0.89
CA LEU A 111 6.24 8.49 -0.01
C LEU A 111 7.03 9.80 -0.01
N PRO A 112 7.51 10.26 1.16
CA PRO A 112 8.62 11.19 1.24
C PRO A 112 9.88 10.59 0.58
N PRO A 113 10.81 11.41 0.06
CA PRO A 113 12.04 10.92 -0.58
C PRO A 113 12.92 10.05 0.33
N GLU A 114 12.81 10.24 1.64
CA GLU A 114 13.64 9.60 2.67
C GLU A 114 13.10 8.22 3.10
N LEU A 115 11.87 7.86 2.73
CA LEU A 115 11.21 6.66 3.23
C LEU A 115 11.35 5.47 2.26
N ASP A 116 11.71 4.31 2.80
CA ASP A 116 11.89 3.08 2.01
C ASP A 116 10.55 2.48 1.59
N ALA A 117 10.27 2.53 0.29
CA ALA A 117 9.06 1.98 -0.31
C ALA A 117 8.84 0.49 0.01
N ASN A 118 9.91 -0.29 0.20
CA ASN A 118 9.78 -1.70 0.53
C ASN A 118 9.31 -1.91 1.97
N LYS A 119 9.73 -1.06 2.91
CA LYS A 119 9.26 -1.11 4.30
C LYS A 119 7.80 -0.74 4.41
N VAL A 120 7.39 0.34 3.73
CA VAL A 120 5.98 0.78 3.67
C VAL A 120 5.12 -0.30 3.03
N LYS A 121 5.59 -0.90 1.94
CA LYS A 121 4.94 -2.05 1.32
C LYS A 121 4.74 -3.19 2.31
N ALA A 122 5.80 -3.62 3.00
CA ALA A 122 5.72 -4.73 3.95
C ALA A 122 4.74 -4.43 5.09
N ALA A 123 4.76 -3.21 5.63
CA ALA A 123 3.83 -2.79 6.67
C ALA A 123 2.37 -2.76 6.17
N ALA A 124 2.11 -2.24 4.97
CA ALA A 124 0.77 -2.22 4.38
C ALA A 124 0.23 -3.63 4.12
N VAL A 125 1.08 -4.55 3.61
CA VAL A 125 0.70 -5.95 3.40
C VAL A 125 0.37 -6.62 4.72
N ALA A 126 1.24 -6.48 5.73
CA ALA A 126 1.02 -7.06 7.05
C ALA A 126 -0.27 -6.52 7.70
N ALA A 127 -0.57 -5.23 7.53
CA ALA A 127 -1.81 -4.64 8.05
C ALA A 127 -3.06 -5.31 7.45
N VAL A 128 -3.06 -5.53 6.13
CA VAL A 128 -4.18 -6.15 5.42
C VAL A 128 -4.33 -7.62 5.80
N GLU A 129 -3.22 -8.34 5.91
CA GLU A 129 -3.19 -9.75 6.34
C GLU A 129 -3.71 -9.91 7.77
N ASN A 130 -3.24 -9.07 8.71
CA ASN A 130 -3.66 -9.10 10.11
C ASN A 130 -5.15 -8.74 10.29
N ALA A 131 -5.67 -7.84 9.46
CA ALA A 131 -7.06 -7.43 9.53
C ALA A 131 -8.06 -8.49 9.00
N ASN A 132 -7.56 -9.57 8.36
CA ASN A 132 -8.37 -10.71 7.88
C ASN A 132 -9.56 -10.29 6.99
N LEU A 133 -9.37 -9.23 6.22
CA LEU A 133 -10.42 -8.53 5.48
C LEU A 133 -10.79 -9.31 4.20
N GLN A 134 -12.00 -9.89 4.15
CA GLN A 134 -12.58 -10.46 2.92
C GLN A 134 -13.13 -9.36 2.00
N LEU A 135 -12.28 -8.42 1.59
CA LEU A 135 -12.70 -7.26 0.83
C LEU A 135 -12.30 -7.42 -0.62
N LYS A 136 -13.26 -7.71 -1.50
CA LYS A 136 -13.09 -7.58 -2.96
C LYS A 136 -13.55 -6.19 -3.39
N GLU A 137 -12.82 -5.58 -4.32
CA GLU A 137 -13.19 -4.30 -4.94
C GLU A 137 -13.24 -3.09 -3.97
N LYS A 138 -12.35 -3.07 -2.98
CA LYS A 138 -12.28 -1.99 -1.99
C LYS A 138 -10.98 -1.21 -2.09
N ALA A 139 -11.04 0.01 -1.59
CA ALA A 139 -9.89 0.88 -1.39
C ALA A 139 -9.71 1.13 0.11
N LEU A 140 -8.58 0.72 0.67
CA LEU A 140 -8.25 0.88 2.08
C LEU A 140 -7.11 1.87 2.23
N LEU A 141 -7.29 2.89 3.06
CA LEU A 141 -6.23 3.79 3.45
C LEU A 141 -5.50 3.20 4.66
N ALA A 142 -4.23 2.86 4.47
CA ALA A 142 -3.30 2.56 5.53
C ALA A 142 -2.55 3.84 5.89
N ASP A 143 -2.77 4.32 7.12
CA ASP A 143 -1.95 5.39 7.70
C ASP A 143 -0.70 4.75 8.32
N LEU A 144 0.43 4.92 7.64
CA LEU A 144 1.71 4.34 8.01
C LEU A 144 2.61 5.40 8.67
N GLN A 145 2.06 6.25 9.56
CA GLN A 145 2.72 7.33 10.34
C GLN A 145 3.51 8.35 9.52
N ASP A 146 4.51 7.89 8.77
CA ASP A 146 5.39 8.63 7.89
C ASP A 146 4.95 8.56 6.41
N ALA A 147 3.93 7.76 6.08
CA ALA A 147 3.42 7.63 4.72
C ALA A 147 1.92 7.31 4.63
N LEU A 148 1.32 7.80 3.55
CA LEU A 148 -0.03 7.43 3.15
C LEU A 148 0.04 6.32 2.10
N ALA A 149 -0.58 5.18 2.38
CA ALA A 149 -0.70 4.08 1.43
C ALA A 149 -2.17 3.74 1.19
N LEU A 150 -2.53 3.55 -0.07
CA LEU A 150 -3.83 3.02 -0.47
C LEU A 150 -3.66 1.57 -0.92
N VAL A 151 -4.42 0.66 -0.33
CA VAL A 151 -4.53 -0.74 -0.74
C VAL A 151 -5.76 -0.91 -1.61
N ILE A 152 -5.58 -1.50 -2.78
CA ILE A 152 -6.64 -1.83 -3.74
C ILE A 152 -6.79 -3.35 -3.76
N THR A 153 -8.02 -3.81 -3.55
CA THR A 153 -8.42 -5.21 -3.61
C THR A 153 -9.40 -5.52 -4.74
#